data_AF-A0A2W4J9X1-F1
#
_entry.id   AF-A0A2W4J9X1-F1
#
_cell.length_a   1.000
_cell.length_b   1.000
_cell.length_c   1.000
_cell.angle_alpha   90.00
_cell.angle_beta   90.00
_cell.angle_gamma   90.00
#
_symmetry.space_group_name_H-M   'P 1'
#
loop_
_entity.id
_entity.type
_entity.pdbx_description
1 polymer ?
#
loop_
_entity_poly.entity_id
_entity_poly.type
_entity_poly.pdbx_seq_one_letter_code
_entity_poly.pdbx_strand_id
1 'polypeptide(L)'
;MVALLSVAGYPGEQAEGLFRPGAADLGDPYLPGLGNGGYDVAHYTLRLRYPPAEGRLSGTAVITATATQNLSRFNLDLAGLTVTSVTVDGRPARHTRERAELVITPAVGLPAGRRFTVDIAYGGVPQPVTDPRLGSNGFHTTADGAIALGQPISASTWFPVNDHPSDKATYDIAVSVPDGLVALSNGVPRGTSRADGWTTWRWSVRSLMASYLVTLVIGDYRVETRSHRGKPMITAVAASLPPGPADAALARTGEIVDFLESRFGPYPFEAYGGIVIDDDRIRFALETQTRPVYSEVFFGTEPTTWVVAHELAHQWFGDSVSIHRWRDIWLNEGFATYAEWLWEEHDGGRSAQEIAEAEYALTDWSQPALDPGRENLFSRAVYQRGALTLHALRRTVGDDTFFRLLRVWAETKRDGNATTAEFIALAERVSGRELAGFFAAWLTGRTAPPLPD
;
A
#
# COMPACT_ATOMS: atom_id res chain seq x y z
N MET A 1 -26.85 49.39 -61.04
CA MET A 1 -27.24 50.06 -59.79
C MET A 1 -26.42 49.45 -58.66
N VAL A 2 -25.90 50.29 -57.78
CA VAL A 2 -24.75 50.07 -56.90
C VAL A 2 -25.10 49.31 -55.59
N ALA A 3 -24.09 48.58 -55.06
CA ALA A 3 -23.89 48.14 -53.66
C ALA A 3 -24.74 46.96 -53.14
N LEU A 4 -24.30 46.09 -52.22
CA LEU A 4 -23.23 46.15 -51.20
C LEU A 4 -22.48 44.81 -51.10
N LEU A 5 -21.17 44.87 -50.82
CA LEU A 5 -20.39 43.78 -50.24
C LEU A 5 -20.72 43.65 -48.75
N SER A 6 -21.19 42.47 -48.33
CA SER A 6 -21.21 42.04 -46.93
C SER A 6 -20.18 40.93 -46.74
N VAL A 7 -19.05 41.29 -46.14
CA VAL A 7 -18.04 40.33 -45.65
C VAL A 7 -18.63 39.67 -44.41
N ALA A 8 -19.00 38.39 -44.53
CA ALA A 8 -19.37 37.57 -43.40
C ALA A 8 -18.14 37.35 -42.52
N GLY A 9 -18.24 37.79 -41.26
CA GLY A 9 -17.22 37.56 -40.24
C GLY A 9 -17.05 36.07 -39.96
N TYR A 10 -15.81 35.64 -39.85
CA TYR A 10 -15.45 34.44 -39.11
C TYR A 10 -15.68 34.72 -37.62
N PRO A 11 -16.56 34.00 -36.91
CA PRO A 11 -16.35 33.81 -35.50
C PRO A 11 -15.21 32.79 -35.37
N GLY A 12 -14.05 33.26 -34.91
CA GLY A 12 -13.01 32.37 -34.43
C GLY A 12 -13.58 31.52 -33.30
N GLU A 13 -13.66 30.21 -33.53
CA GLU A 13 -13.68 29.24 -32.44
C GLU A 13 -12.34 29.34 -31.70
N GLN A 14 -12.25 30.27 -30.73
CA GLN A 14 -11.39 30.03 -29.60
C GLN A 14 -12.03 28.88 -28.82
N ALA A 15 -11.49 27.68 -29.02
CA ALA A 15 -11.66 26.60 -28.07
C ALA A 15 -10.99 27.01 -26.74
N GLU A 16 -11.66 27.85 -25.94
CA GLU A 16 -11.37 27.95 -24.52
C GLU A 16 -11.73 26.60 -23.91
N GLY A 17 -10.73 25.71 -23.80
CA GLY A 17 -10.86 24.45 -23.11
C GLY A 17 -11.13 24.71 -21.63
N LEU A 18 -12.40 24.90 -21.26
CA LEU A 18 -12.87 25.24 -19.92
C LEU A 18 -12.17 24.35 -18.88
N PHE A 19 -11.40 24.98 -17.98
CA PHE A 19 -10.84 24.28 -16.82
C PHE A 19 -11.99 23.76 -15.95
N ARG A 20 -11.89 22.51 -15.50
CA ARG A 20 -12.89 21.83 -14.68
C ARG A 20 -12.29 21.29 -13.39
N PRO A 21 -13.08 21.17 -12.32
CA PRO A 21 -12.65 20.48 -11.12
C PRO A 21 -12.20 19.05 -11.38
N GLY A 22 -11.18 18.62 -10.66
CA GLY A 22 -10.89 17.20 -10.47
C GLY A 22 -12.02 16.51 -9.70
N ALA A 23 -12.11 15.19 -9.85
CA ALA A 23 -13.04 14.39 -9.05
C ALA A 23 -12.60 14.39 -7.58
N ALA A 24 -13.55 14.47 -6.65
CA ALA A 24 -13.31 14.40 -5.21
C ALA A 24 -13.45 12.98 -4.65
N ASP A 25 -13.53 11.99 -5.53
CA ASP A 25 -13.69 10.57 -5.23
C ASP A 25 -13.28 9.79 -6.48
N LEU A 26 -12.53 8.68 -6.33
CA LEU A 26 -12.22 7.75 -7.42
C LEU A 26 -13.35 6.73 -7.65
N GLY A 27 -14.36 6.70 -6.78
CA GLY A 27 -15.57 5.91 -6.97
C GLY A 27 -15.35 4.42 -6.78
N ASP A 28 -14.48 4.03 -5.84
CA ASP A 28 -14.45 2.65 -5.35
C ASP A 28 -15.59 2.46 -4.32
N PRO A 29 -16.60 1.61 -4.59
CA PRO A 29 -17.71 1.39 -3.66
C PRO A 29 -17.30 0.89 -2.28
N TYR A 30 -16.09 0.32 -2.15
CA TYR A 30 -15.54 -0.14 -0.89
C TYR A 30 -15.06 1.01 -0.01
N LEU A 31 -14.60 2.11 -0.62
CA LEU A 31 -14.05 3.28 0.08
C LEU A 31 -14.58 4.57 -0.54
N PRO A 32 -15.89 4.84 -0.39
CA PRO A 32 -16.51 6.02 -0.98
C PRO A 32 -15.90 7.29 -0.40
N GLY A 33 -15.49 8.19 -1.30
CA GLY A 33 -14.93 9.49 -0.93
C GLY A 33 -13.45 9.45 -0.55
N LEU A 34 -12.70 8.42 -0.97
CA LEU A 34 -11.25 8.41 -0.90
C LEU A 34 -10.64 8.52 -2.30
N GLY A 35 -9.51 9.21 -2.34
CA GLY A 35 -8.79 9.43 -3.57
C GLY A 35 -9.49 10.42 -4.49
N ASN A 36 -8.71 10.96 -5.42
CA ASN A 36 -8.99 12.18 -6.11
C ASN A 36 -8.57 12.05 -7.58
N GLY A 37 -9.36 12.65 -8.47
CA GLY A 37 -9.17 12.56 -9.91
C GLY A 37 -8.73 13.86 -10.55
N GLY A 38 -8.30 13.78 -11.82
CA GLY A 38 -7.88 14.95 -12.62
C GLY A 38 -6.38 15.25 -12.55
N TYR A 39 -5.62 14.47 -11.79
CA TYR A 39 -4.16 14.47 -11.74
C TYR A 39 -3.63 13.08 -11.35
N ASP A 40 -2.33 12.89 -11.50
CA ASP A 40 -1.56 11.67 -11.20
C ASP A 40 -0.30 12.09 -10.43
N VAL A 41 -0.07 11.51 -9.24
CA VAL A 41 1.03 11.92 -8.36
C VAL A 41 2.29 11.11 -8.64
N ALA A 42 3.36 11.81 -9.04
CA ALA A 42 4.64 11.18 -9.28
C ALA A 42 5.50 11.02 -8.01
N HIS A 43 5.43 11.99 -7.09
CA HIS A 43 6.36 12.04 -5.96
C HIS A 43 5.84 12.85 -4.76
N TYR A 44 6.13 12.35 -3.55
CA TYR A 44 5.97 13.05 -2.29
C TYR A 44 7.33 13.28 -1.61
N THR A 45 7.63 14.52 -1.24
CA THR A 45 8.69 14.81 -0.26
C THR A 45 8.04 15.24 1.05
N LEU A 46 8.20 14.42 2.09
CA LEU A 46 7.63 14.66 3.42
C LEU A 46 8.74 15.08 4.37
N ARG A 47 8.55 16.22 5.04
CA ARG A 47 9.43 16.66 6.13
C ARG A 47 8.59 16.88 7.37
N LEU A 48 8.85 16.08 8.39
CA LEU A 48 8.02 15.99 9.59
C LEU A 48 8.85 16.25 10.82
N ARG A 49 8.23 16.85 11.83
CA ARG A 49 8.76 16.94 13.18
C ARG A 49 7.68 16.51 14.16
N TYR A 50 8.03 15.58 15.03
CA TYR A 50 7.12 14.97 16.00
C TYR A 50 7.78 14.85 17.38
N PRO A 51 7.48 15.78 18.32
CA PRO A 51 7.70 15.60 19.75
C PRO A 51 6.64 14.68 20.38
N PRO A 52 6.98 13.46 20.84
CA PRO A 52 5.99 12.56 21.44
C PRO A 52 5.31 13.14 22.69
N ALA A 53 6.06 13.90 23.50
CA ALA A 53 5.55 14.55 24.71
C ALA A 53 4.39 15.55 24.44
N GLU A 54 4.32 16.10 23.23
CA GLU A 54 3.24 17.02 22.82
C GLU A 54 2.17 16.32 21.97
N GLY A 55 2.46 15.13 21.44
CA GLY A 55 1.60 14.41 20.49
C GLY A 55 1.32 15.20 19.20
N ARG A 56 2.07 16.28 18.94
CA ARG A 56 1.77 17.24 17.87
C ARG A 56 2.71 17.04 16.70
N LEU A 57 2.16 16.78 15.53
CA LEU A 57 2.88 16.71 14.27
C LEU A 57 2.94 18.10 13.63
N SER A 58 4.12 18.46 13.11
CA SER A 58 4.28 19.56 12.16
C SER A 58 4.95 19.03 10.89
N GLY A 59 4.45 19.44 9.73
CA GLY A 59 4.86 18.87 8.47
C GLY A 59 4.87 19.86 7.32
N THR A 60 5.77 19.61 6.38
CA THR A 60 5.67 20.13 5.01
C THR A 60 5.61 18.96 4.03
N ALA A 61 4.60 18.95 3.17
CA ALA A 61 4.51 18.03 2.05
C ALA A 61 4.76 18.80 0.74
N VAL A 62 5.72 18.33 -0.05
CA VAL A 62 5.94 18.79 -1.43
C VAL A 62 5.51 17.67 -2.36
N ILE A 63 4.45 17.92 -3.12
CA ILE A 63 3.81 16.92 -3.98
C ILE A 63 4.06 17.33 -5.42
N THR A 64 4.56 16.38 -6.22
CA THR A 64 4.74 16.60 -7.65
C THR A 64 3.78 15.72 -8.42
N ALA A 65 2.93 16.35 -9.24
CA ALA A 65 1.86 15.67 -9.96
C ALA A 65 1.75 16.16 -11.41
N THR A 66 1.05 15.40 -12.24
CA THR A 66 0.71 15.77 -13.62
C THR A 66 -0.79 15.88 -13.76
N ALA A 67 -1.29 17.01 -14.26
CA ALA A 67 -2.73 17.16 -14.51
C ALA A 67 -3.15 16.24 -15.67
N THR A 68 -4.21 15.45 -15.48
CA THR A 68 -4.75 14.55 -16.53
C THR A 68 -5.88 15.20 -17.33
N GLN A 69 -6.33 16.39 -16.90
CA GLN A 69 -7.31 17.25 -17.56
C GLN A 69 -6.93 18.72 -17.36
N ASN A 70 -7.63 19.65 -18.04
CA ASN A 70 -7.55 21.08 -17.70
C ASN A 70 -8.18 21.29 -16.32
N LEU A 71 -7.36 21.40 -15.27
CA LEU A 71 -7.76 21.36 -13.87
C LEU A 71 -7.97 22.77 -13.30
N SER A 72 -9.18 23.08 -12.85
CA SER A 72 -9.50 24.35 -12.17
C SER A 72 -9.29 24.28 -10.66
N ARG A 73 -9.43 23.08 -10.07
CA ARG A 73 -9.20 22.74 -8.67
C ARG A 73 -8.94 21.24 -8.54
N PHE A 74 -8.30 20.83 -7.46
CA PHE A 74 -8.11 19.43 -7.09
C PHE A 74 -8.19 19.28 -5.58
N ASN A 75 -8.25 18.06 -5.07
CA ASN A 75 -8.32 17.80 -3.63
C ASN A 75 -7.26 16.78 -3.22
N LEU A 76 -7.00 16.70 -1.93
CA LEU A 76 -6.14 15.72 -1.29
C LEU A 76 -6.81 15.29 0.01
N ASP A 77 -6.75 14.00 0.31
CA ASP A 77 -7.16 13.44 1.58
C ASP A 77 -6.19 13.88 2.68
N LEU A 78 -6.73 14.36 3.80
CA LEU A 78 -5.98 14.70 5.01
C LEU A 78 -6.97 14.68 6.19
N ALA A 79 -6.76 13.87 7.23
CA ALA A 79 -7.68 13.75 8.36
C ALA A 79 -7.19 14.56 9.57
N GLY A 80 -8.08 15.36 10.17
CA GLY A 80 -7.87 16.03 11.47
C GLY A 80 -6.82 17.15 11.54
N LEU A 81 -5.88 17.23 10.60
CA LEU A 81 -4.78 18.19 10.61
C LEU A 81 -5.17 19.54 10.00
N THR A 82 -4.52 20.60 10.49
CA THR A 82 -4.73 21.97 10.04
C THR A 82 -3.68 22.36 9.00
N VAL A 83 -4.14 22.88 7.86
CA VAL A 83 -3.29 23.44 6.81
C VAL A 83 -3.08 24.93 7.06
N THR A 84 -1.84 25.38 7.03
CA THR A 84 -1.46 26.79 7.29
C THR A 84 -1.07 27.53 6.02
N SER A 85 -0.53 26.83 5.02
CA SER A 85 -0.24 27.41 3.71
C SER A 85 -0.28 26.36 2.60
N VAL A 86 -0.67 26.81 1.40
CA VAL A 86 -0.60 26.03 0.16
C VAL A 86 -0.07 26.92 -0.94
N THR A 87 0.93 26.43 -1.69
CA THR A 87 1.34 27.03 -2.96
C THR A 87 1.28 26.00 -4.08
N VAL A 88 0.98 26.46 -5.30
CA VAL A 88 1.04 25.66 -6.53
C VAL A 88 1.99 26.35 -7.49
N ASP A 89 3.02 25.66 -7.96
CA ASP A 89 4.13 26.22 -8.74
C ASP A 89 4.74 27.49 -8.09
N GLY A 90 4.89 27.46 -6.75
CA GLY A 90 5.41 28.58 -5.96
C GLY A 90 4.48 29.80 -5.84
N ARG A 91 3.26 29.75 -6.38
CA ARG A 91 2.24 30.81 -6.22
C ARG A 91 1.22 30.43 -5.15
N PRO A 92 0.80 31.36 -4.27
CA PRO A 92 -0.25 31.09 -3.30
C PRO A 92 -1.52 30.52 -3.95
N ALA A 93 -2.05 29.44 -3.39
CA ALA A 93 -3.30 28.84 -3.81
C ALA A 93 -4.36 29.01 -2.73
N ARG A 94 -5.62 29.22 -3.14
CA ARG A 94 -6.74 29.18 -2.19
C ARG A 94 -6.95 27.73 -1.76
N HIS A 95 -7.23 27.51 -0.48
CA HIS A 95 -7.53 26.19 0.03
C HIS A 95 -8.66 26.24 1.05
N THR A 96 -9.45 25.18 1.10
CA THR A 96 -10.50 24.96 2.10
C THR A 96 -10.44 23.52 2.60
N ARG A 97 -10.96 23.30 3.81
CA ARG A 97 -11.09 21.99 4.42
C ARG A 97 -12.55 21.58 4.42
N GLU A 98 -12.86 20.45 3.81
CA GLU A 98 -14.22 19.90 3.73
C GLU A 98 -14.19 18.47 4.27
N ARG A 99 -14.55 18.28 5.55
CA ARG A 99 -14.37 16.99 6.25
C ARG A 99 -12.91 16.52 6.22
N ALA A 100 -12.63 15.37 5.59
CA ALA A 100 -11.30 14.82 5.40
C ALA A 100 -10.61 15.34 4.12
N GLU A 101 -11.26 16.19 3.33
CA GLU A 101 -10.71 16.71 2.08
C GLU A 101 -10.03 18.07 2.25
N LEU A 102 -8.89 18.24 1.60
CA LEU A 102 -8.21 19.50 1.35
C LEU A 102 -8.45 19.92 -0.10
N VAL A 103 -9.38 20.86 -0.31
CA VAL A 103 -9.69 21.40 -1.64
C VAL A 103 -8.71 22.52 -1.97
N ILE A 104 -8.02 22.43 -3.11
CA ILE A 104 -6.99 23.39 -3.55
C ILE A 104 -7.40 24.00 -4.89
N THR A 105 -7.46 25.34 -4.93
CA THR A 105 -7.72 26.11 -6.15
C THR A 105 -6.46 26.92 -6.52
N PRO A 106 -5.71 26.51 -7.56
CA PRO A 106 -4.53 27.23 -8.01
C PRO A 106 -4.90 28.62 -8.55
N ALA A 107 -3.95 29.56 -8.51
CA ALA A 107 -4.16 30.92 -9.01
C ALA A 107 -4.41 30.97 -10.54
N VAL A 108 -3.87 30.00 -11.27
CA VAL A 108 -4.06 29.77 -12.70
C VAL A 108 -4.38 28.30 -12.88
N GLY A 109 -5.35 27.98 -13.75
CA GLY A 109 -5.70 26.60 -14.05
C GLY A 109 -4.49 25.81 -14.57
N LEU A 110 -4.49 24.49 -14.35
CA LEU A 110 -3.41 23.58 -14.74
C LEU A 110 -3.81 22.83 -16.02
N PRO A 111 -3.20 23.10 -17.19
CA PRO A 111 -3.55 22.42 -18.43
C PRO A 111 -3.27 20.90 -18.36
N ALA A 112 -4.04 20.12 -19.11
CA ALA A 112 -3.81 18.68 -19.24
C ALA A 112 -2.38 18.39 -19.72
N GLY A 113 -1.75 17.36 -19.14
CA GLY A 113 -0.37 16.97 -19.38
C GLY A 113 0.68 17.85 -18.70
N ARG A 114 0.29 18.95 -18.03
CA ARG A 114 1.24 19.82 -17.33
C ARG A 114 1.60 19.24 -15.96
N ARG A 115 2.90 19.09 -15.72
CA ARG A 115 3.47 18.81 -14.39
C ARG A 115 3.41 20.07 -13.53
N PHE A 116 3.05 19.90 -12.26
CA PHE A 116 2.97 20.96 -11.27
C PHE A 116 3.49 20.48 -9.90
N THR A 117 3.85 21.44 -9.05
CA THR A 117 4.29 21.17 -7.68
C THR A 117 3.36 21.85 -6.69
N VAL A 118 3.02 21.15 -5.61
CA VAL A 118 2.20 21.64 -4.51
C VAL A 118 3.02 21.61 -3.24
N ASP A 119 3.19 22.76 -2.59
CA ASP A 119 3.86 22.86 -1.29
C ASP A 119 2.81 23.16 -0.22
N ILE A 120 2.71 22.28 0.79
CA ILE A 120 1.69 22.35 1.85
C ILE A 120 2.38 22.37 3.20
N ALA A 121 2.16 23.41 4.00
CA ALA A 121 2.53 23.43 5.41
C ALA A 121 1.30 23.09 6.27
N TYR A 122 1.48 22.18 7.22
CA TYR A 122 0.37 21.67 8.04
C TYR A 122 0.85 21.19 9.42
N GLY A 123 -0.10 20.98 10.32
CA GLY A 123 0.18 20.40 11.62
C GLY A 123 -1.05 20.29 12.51
N GLY A 124 -0.89 19.63 13.65
CA GLY A 124 -2.01 19.28 14.51
C GLY A 124 -1.65 18.10 15.39
N VAL A 125 -2.64 17.58 16.11
CA VAL A 125 -2.54 16.29 16.81
C VAL A 125 -3.18 15.27 15.87
N PRO A 126 -2.40 14.42 15.19
CA PRO A 126 -2.96 13.36 14.35
C PRO A 126 -3.85 12.44 15.18
N GLN A 127 -4.84 11.84 14.56
CA GLN A 127 -5.73 10.85 15.18
C GLN A 127 -5.94 9.69 14.21
N PRO A 128 -6.13 8.48 14.71
CA PRO A 128 -6.49 7.36 13.86
C PRO A 128 -7.88 7.59 13.26
N VAL A 129 -8.12 6.98 12.10
CA VAL A 129 -9.46 6.83 11.52
C VAL A 129 -10.05 5.53 12.05
N THR A 130 -11.16 5.65 12.76
CA THR A 130 -11.91 4.49 13.27
C THR A 130 -13.08 4.21 12.34
N ASP A 131 -13.11 3.00 11.80
CA ASP A 131 -14.24 2.44 11.08
C ASP A 131 -14.78 1.24 11.89
N PRO A 132 -16.11 1.14 12.16
CA PRO A 132 -16.67 0.02 12.91
C PRO A 132 -16.43 -1.37 12.29
N ARG A 133 -16.02 -1.41 11.02
CA ARG A 133 -15.91 -2.60 10.18
C ARG A 133 -14.48 -2.86 9.74
N LEU A 134 -13.73 -1.79 9.46
CA LEU A 134 -12.32 -1.86 9.05
C LEU A 134 -11.34 -1.61 10.20
N GLY A 135 -11.84 -1.36 11.41
CA GLY A 135 -11.03 -1.16 12.60
C GLY A 135 -10.44 0.25 12.71
N SER A 136 -9.44 0.39 13.58
CA SER A 136 -8.74 1.65 13.80
C SER A 136 -7.44 1.64 13.00
N ASN A 137 -7.27 2.65 12.14
CA ASN A 137 -6.16 2.73 11.20
C ASN A 137 -5.50 4.12 11.20
N GLY A 138 -4.25 4.20 10.75
CA GLY A 138 -3.51 5.45 10.61
C GLY A 138 -2.69 5.77 11.85
N PHE A 139 -2.66 7.04 12.24
CA PHE A 139 -1.70 7.55 13.22
C PHE A 139 -2.15 7.33 14.67
N HIS A 140 -1.48 6.41 15.35
CA HIS A 140 -1.62 6.11 16.78
C HIS A 140 -0.45 6.70 17.57
N THR A 141 -0.74 7.55 18.55
CA THR A 141 0.28 8.00 19.51
C THR A 141 0.61 6.89 20.50
N THR A 142 1.89 6.62 20.75
CA THR A 142 2.37 5.69 21.80
C THR A 142 2.96 6.46 22.97
N ALA A 143 3.36 5.77 24.04
CA ALA A 143 3.95 6.42 25.21
C ALA A 143 5.29 7.13 24.91
N ASP A 144 6.05 6.59 23.96
CA ASP A 144 7.41 7.00 23.58
C ASP A 144 7.51 7.56 22.15
N GLY A 145 6.40 7.57 21.41
CA GLY A 145 6.43 7.91 19.99
C GLY A 145 5.07 7.83 19.30
N ALA A 146 5.05 7.15 18.15
CA ALA A 146 3.87 7.00 17.32
C ALA A 146 4.03 5.84 16.33
N ILE A 147 2.90 5.28 15.91
CA ILE A 147 2.81 4.27 14.88
C ILE A 147 1.74 4.74 13.89
N ALA A 148 2.12 4.95 12.63
CA ALA A 148 1.21 5.24 11.53
C ALA A 148 1.22 4.07 10.55
N LEU A 149 0.19 3.21 10.66
CA LEU A 149 -0.03 2.06 9.79
C LEU A 149 -1.53 1.83 9.61
N GLY A 150 -1.93 1.22 8.50
CA GLY A 150 -3.31 0.78 8.33
C GLY A 150 -3.67 0.49 6.88
N GLN A 151 -4.64 -0.39 6.72
CA GLN A 151 -5.24 -0.73 5.45
C GLN A 151 -6.76 -0.81 5.64
N PRO A 152 -7.54 -0.15 4.79
CA PRO A 152 -7.14 0.44 3.51
C PRO A 152 -6.75 1.92 3.56
N ILE A 153 -6.75 2.54 4.74
CA ILE A 153 -6.53 3.98 4.92
C ILE A 153 -5.50 4.19 6.02
N SER A 154 -4.48 5.02 5.80
CA SER A 154 -3.51 5.37 6.85
C SER A 154 -2.85 6.71 6.58
N ALA A 155 -2.36 6.91 5.35
CA ALA A 155 -1.57 8.06 4.93
C ALA A 155 -2.23 9.40 5.26
N SER A 156 -3.53 9.55 4.95
CA SER A 156 -4.28 10.79 5.18
C SER A 156 -4.28 11.23 6.65
N THR A 157 -4.03 10.35 7.62
CA THR A 157 -3.98 10.73 9.03
C THR A 157 -2.74 11.54 9.42
N TRP A 158 -1.71 11.60 8.57
CA TRP A 158 -0.45 12.25 8.90
C TRP A 158 0.21 13.04 7.76
N PHE A 159 -0.27 12.93 6.52
CA PHE A 159 0.10 13.86 5.45
C PHE A 159 -1.00 14.01 4.38
N PRO A 160 -1.04 15.14 3.63
CA PRO A 160 -1.96 15.32 2.51
C PRO A 160 -1.60 14.39 1.36
N VAL A 161 -2.55 13.59 0.89
CA VAL A 161 -2.30 12.47 -0.04
C VAL A 161 -3.47 12.27 -1.00
N ASN A 162 -3.22 11.64 -2.15
CA ASN A 162 -4.29 11.03 -2.95
C ASN A 162 -4.50 9.59 -2.46
N ASP A 163 -5.42 9.35 -1.53
CA ASP A 163 -5.44 8.13 -0.71
C ASP A 163 -6.13 6.93 -1.38
N HIS A 164 -5.56 6.43 -2.48
CA HIS A 164 -6.08 5.25 -3.18
C HIS A 164 -4.96 4.41 -3.80
N PRO A 165 -5.04 3.06 -3.77
CA PRO A 165 -3.98 2.19 -4.28
C PRO A 165 -3.70 2.30 -5.79
N SER A 166 -4.57 2.96 -6.56
CA SER A 166 -4.36 3.20 -7.99
C SER A 166 -3.47 4.40 -8.31
N ASP A 167 -3.23 5.32 -7.36
CA ASP A 167 -2.33 6.47 -7.56
C ASP A 167 -1.03 6.26 -6.77
N LYS A 168 -0.15 5.41 -7.32
CA LYS A 168 1.13 5.09 -6.69
C LYS A 168 2.15 6.18 -6.98
N ALA A 169 2.99 6.48 -5.99
CA ALA A 169 4.02 7.50 -6.10
C ALA A 169 5.36 7.02 -5.54
N THR A 170 6.41 7.83 -5.77
CA THR A 170 7.70 7.70 -5.08
C THR A 170 7.76 8.63 -3.86
N TYR A 171 8.65 8.36 -2.90
CA TYR A 171 8.67 9.08 -1.63
C TYR A 171 10.10 9.42 -1.17
N ASP A 172 10.31 10.63 -0.69
CA ASP A 172 11.45 10.98 0.16
C ASP A 172 10.92 11.48 1.51
N ILE A 173 11.27 10.79 2.60
CA ILE A 173 10.66 11.00 3.92
C ILE A 173 11.77 11.38 4.91
N ALA A 174 11.62 12.54 5.54
CA ALA A 174 12.51 13.03 6.59
C ALA A 174 11.72 13.30 7.86
N VAL A 175 12.09 12.66 8.97
CA VAL A 175 11.38 12.77 10.24
C VAL A 175 12.35 13.17 11.34
N SER A 176 12.10 14.31 11.96
CA SER A 176 12.83 14.83 13.12
C SER A 176 12.10 14.45 14.41
N VAL A 177 12.78 13.69 15.26
CA VAL A 177 12.32 13.27 16.59
C VAL A 177 13.35 13.66 17.66
N PRO A 178 12.98 13.78 18.94
CA PRO A 178 13.94 13.99 20.02
C PRO A 178 15.10 12.98 20.00
N ASP A 179 16.28 13.43 20.43
CA ASP A 179 17.45 12.56 20.54
C ASP A 179 17.19 11.34 21.43
N GLY A 180 17.59 10.16 20.94
CA GLY A 180 17.40 8.88 21.63
C GLY A 180 16.30 8.02 21.00
N LEU A 181 15.38 8.64 20.26
CA LEU A 181 14.35 7.92 19.52
C LEU A 181 14.77 7.57 18.09
N VAL A 182 14.16 6.51 17.56
CA VAL A 182 14.25 6.16 16.14
C VAL A 182 13.00 6.60 15.39
N ALA A 183 13.13 6.85 14.09
CA ALA A 183 12.00 7.01 13.17
C ALA A 183 12.21 6.14 11.93
N LEU A 184 11.43 5.07 11.83
CA LEU A 184 11.49 4.06 10.79
C LEU A 184 10.38 4.31 9.75
N SER A 185 10.73 4.21 8.47
CA SER A 185 9.80 4.37 7.34
C SER A 185 10.31 3.61 6.11
N ASN A 186 9.59 3.61 5.01
CA ASN A 186 9.80 2.75 3.84
C ASN A 186 11.09 3.08 3.05
N GLY A 187 11.60 2.11 2.29
CA GLY A 187 12.67 2.29 1.31
C GLY A 187 14.07 2.27 1.90
N VAL A 188 15.01 2.85 1.15
CA VAL A 188 16.45 2.84 1.46
C VAL A 188 16.76 3.90 2.52
N PRO A 189 17.48 3.55 3.61
CA PRO A 189 17.94 4.54 4.59
C PRO A 189 18.94 5.51 3.95
N ARG A 190 18.74 6.82 4.19
CA ARG A 190 19.62 7.91 3.71
C ARG A 190 20.44 8.54 4.83
N GLY A 191 20.60 7.82 5.93
CA GLY A 191 21.34 8.25 7.11
C GLY A 191 20.56 9.21 8.01
N THR A 192 21.23 9.65 9.06
CA THR A 192 20.68 10.53 10.08
C THR A 192 21.52 11.80 10.24
N SER A 193 20.92 12.85 10.79
CA SER A 193 21.65 14.05 11.23
C SER A 193 21.12 14.50 12.59
N ARG A 194 22.01 14.95 13.48
CA ARG A 194 21.66 15.52 14.78
C ARG A 194 21.90 17.02 14.83
N ALA A 195 20.95 17.74 15.40
CA ALA A 195 21.07 19.18 15.70
C ALA A 195 20.07 19.56 16.80
N ASP A 196 20.48 20.42 17.74
CA ASP A 196 19.60 21.07 18.73
C ASP A 196 18.71 20.12 19.56
N GLY A 197 19.21 18.92 19.87
CA GLY A 197 18.47 17.89 20.63
C GLY A 197 17.51 17.05 19.78
N TRP A 198 17.61 17.12 18.45
CA TRP A 198 16.80 16.37 17.50
C TRP A 198 17.64 15.50 16.59
N THR A 199 17.16 14.29 16.33
CA THR A 199 17.66 13.40 15.29
C THR A 199 16.70 13.40 14.11
N THR A 200 17.19 13.71 12.92
CA THR A 200 16.43 13.59 11.66
C THR A 200 16.81 12.31 10.94
N TRP A 201 15.85 11.41 10.80
CA TRP A 201 15.95 10.16 10.04
C TRP A 201 15.45 10.37 8.62
N ARG A 202 16.14 9.80 7.63
CA ARG A 202 15.80 9.99 6.20
C ARG A 202 15.66 8.67 5.48
N TRP A 203 14.62 8.57 4.67
CA TRP A 203 14.22 7.39 3.91
C TRP A 203 13.87 7.77 2.48
N SER A 204 14.05 6.84 1.54
CA SER A 204 13.86 7.10 0.11
C SER A 204 13.30 5.86 -0.60
N VAL A 205 12.14 6.02 -1.21
CA VAL A 205 11.42 5.01 -1.99
C VAL A 205 11.45 5.46 -3.45
N ARG A 206 12.09 4.68 -4.33
CA ARG A 206 12.17 4.98 -5.77
C ARG A 206 11.28 4.08 -6.62
N SER A 207 10.88 2.93 -6.10
CA SER A 207 9.78 2.12 -6.63
C SER A 207 8.43 2.79 -6.37
N LEU A 208 7.39 2.50 -7.18
CA LEU A 208 6.06 3.09 -6.98
C LEU A 208 5.36 2.40 -5.80
N MET A 209 4.78 3.18 -4.90
CA MET A 209 4.13 2.71 -3.68
C MET A 209 2.74 3.31 -3.52
N ALA A 210 1.75 2.47 -3.20
CA ALA A 210 0.40 2.88 -2.83
C ALA A 210 0.42 3.63 -1.49
N SER A 211 -0.49 4.60 -1.31
CA SER A 211 -0.50 5.48 -0.13
C SER A 211 -0.62 4.73 1.20
N TYR A 212 -1.49 3.73 1.30
CA TYR A 212 -1.73 2.98 2.55
C TYR A 212 -0.49 2.21 3.04
N LEU A 213 0.45 1.90 2.13
CA LEU A 213 1.70 1.19 2.43
C LEU A 213 2.77 2.08 3.07
N VAL A 214 2.59 3.40 3.03
CA VAL A 214 3.53 4.34 3.66
C VAL A 214 3.39 4.23 5.16
N THR A 215 4.48 3.89 5.84
CA THR A 215 4.51 3.67 7.29
C THR A 215 5.43 4.65 8.00
N LEU A 216 5.09 4.97 9.24
CA LEU A 216 5.95 5.72 10.15
C LEU A 216 5.89 5.09 11.54
N VAL A 217 7.03 4.60 12.03
CA VAL A 217 7.15 4.07 13.39
C VAL A 217 8.22 4.86 14.13
N ILE A 218 7.83 5.46 15.26
CA ILE A 218 8.67 6.28 16.12
C ILE A 218 8.62 5.69 17.52
N GLY A 219 9.78 5.56 18.17
CA GLY A 219 9.89 5.11 19.56
C GLY A 219 11.30 4.64 19.89
N ASP A 220 11.41 3.85 20.96
CA ASP A 220 12.63 3.14 21.31
C ASP A 220 12.62 1.72 20.71
N TYR A 221 13.60 1.43 19.84
CA TYR A 221 13.68 0.17 19.10
C TYR A 221 15.12 -0.32 19.02
N ARG A 222 15.29 -1.64 19.16
CA ARG A 222 16.52 -2.32 18.78
C ARG A 222 16.55 -2.46 17.26
N VAL A 223 17.26 -1.56 16.59
CA VAL A 223 17.37 -1.57 15.12
C VAL A 223 18.63 -2.32 14.70
N GLU A 224 18.45 -3.26 13.78
CA GLU A 224 19.54 -3.95 13.10
C GLU A 224 19.53 -3.61 11.60
N THR A 225 20.70 -3.29 11.05
CA THR A 225 20.88 -3.02 9.63
C THR A 225 21.96 -3.92 9.07
N ARG A 226 21.58 -4.75 8.10
CA ARG A 226 22.47 -5.65 7.37
C ARG A 226 22.39 -5.38 5.88
N SER A 227 23.25 -6.02 5.11
CA SER A 227 23.13 -6.12 3.65
C SER A 227 22.90 -7.59 3.29
N HIS A 228 21.87 -7.87 2.51
CA HIS A 228 21.62 -9.20 1.95
C HIS A 228 21.34 -9.05 0.45
N ARG A 229 21.98 -9.88 -0.38
CA ARG A 229 21.98 -9.76 -1.87
C ARG A 229 22.20 -8.33 -2.41
N GLY A 230 23.06 -7.55 -1.74
CA GLY A 230 23.39 -6.17 -2.13
C GLY A 230 22.31 -5.13 -1.83
N LYS A 231 21.25 -5.49 -1.10
CA LYS A 231 20.16 -4.61 -0.67
C LYS A 231 20.23 -4.40 0.86
N PRO A 232 19.95 -3.19 1.38
CA PRO A 232 19.79 -2.98 2.81
C PRO A 232 18.63 -3.81 3.37
N MET A 233 18.89 -4.52 4.46
CA MET A 233 17.90 -5.25 5.25
C MET A 233 17.83 -4.61 6.64
N ILE A 234 16.68 -4.02 6.98
CA ILE A 234 16.49 -3.28 8.25
C ILE A 234 15.40 -3.96 9.08
N THR A 235 15.79 -4.56 10.20
CA THR A 235 14.85 -5.12 11.17
C THR A 235 14.83 -4.26 12.43
N ALA A 236 13.68 -4.17 13.07
CA ALA A 236 13.53 -3.45 14.32
C ALA A 236 12.54 -4.16 15.23
N VAL A 237 12.85 -4.24 16.52
CA VAL A 237 11.93 -4.76 17.54
C VAL A 237 11.82 -3.74 18.66
N ALA A 238 10.60 -3.45 19.11
CA ALA A 238 10.35 -2.51 20.19
C ALA A 238 11.22 -2.83 21.41
N ALA A 239 11.88 -1.83 21.99
CA ALA A 239 12.83 -1.99 23.09
C ALA A 239 12.18 -2.50 24.38
N SER A 240 10.87 -2.27 24.54
CA SER A 240 10.04 -2.78 25.64
C SER A 240 9.88 -4.31 25.61
N LEU A 241 10.00 -4.94 24.44
CA LEU A 241 9.95 -6.40 24.32
C LEU A 241 11.31 -7.02 24.64
N PRO A 242 11.37 -8.11 25.41
CA PRO A 242 12.62 -8.82 25.65
C PRO A 242 13.17 -9.38 24.34
N PRO A 243 14.52 -9.41 24.14
CA PRO A 243 15.11 -10.12 23.02
C PRO A 243 14.66 -11.59 23.01
N GLY A 244 14.17 -12.10 21.87
CA GLY A 244 13.57 -13.42 21.84
C GLY A 244 12.98 -13.86 20.50
N PRO A 245 11.80 -14.51 20.51
CA PRO A 245 11.17 -15.09 19.31
C PRO A 245 11.00 -14.12 18.14
N ALA A 246 10.61 -12.88 18.41
CA ALA A 246 10.47 -11.83 17.40
C ALA A 246 11.80 -11.52 16.69
N ASP A 247 12.88 -11.33 17.44
CA ASP A 247 14.21 -11.08 16.89
C ASP A 247 14.69 -12.29 16.06
N ALA A 248 14.45 -13.51 16.55
CA ALA A 248 14.82 -14.75 15.86
C ALA A 248 14.02 -14.96 14.55
N ALA A 249 12.71 -14.65 14.54
CA ALA A 249 11.88 -14.72 13.35
C ALA A 249 12.33 -13.68 12.30
N LEU A 250 12.53 -12.42 12.70
CA LEU A 250 13.01 -11.38 11.78
C LEU A 250 14.43 -11.66 11.26
N ALA A 251 15.28 -12.36 12.01
CA ALA A 251 16.60 -12.76 11.53
C ALA A 251 16.55 -13.69 10.30
N ARG A 252 15.43 -14.41 10.08
CA ARG A 252 15.20 -15.26 8.91
C ARG A 252 14.65 -14.52 7.68
N THR A 253 14.41 -13.21 7.76
CA THR A 253 13.89 -12.39 6.65
C THR A 253 14.63 -12.64 5.33
N GLY A 254 15.97 -12.65 5.35
CA GLY A 254 16.76 -12.86 4.13
C GLY A 254 16.59 -14.24 3.49
N GLU A 255 16.44 -15.28 4.31
CA GLU A 255 16.19 -16.66 3.86
C GLU A 255 14.80 -16.79 3.22
N ILE A 256 13.79 -16.19 3.85
CA ILE A 256 12.42 -16.17 3.34
C ILE A 256 12.35 -15.43 2.01
N VAL A 257 13.00 -14.26 1.89
CA VAL A 257 13.09 -13.52 0.61
C VAL A 257 13.73 -14.38 -0.46
N ASP A 258 14.82 -15.10 -0.16
CA ASP A 258 15.50 -15.97 -1.12
C ASP A 258 14.58 -17.09 -1.64
N PHE A 259 13.78 -17.68 -0.75
CA PHE A 259 12.77 -18.67 -1.11
C PHE A 259 11.68 -18.08 -2.00
N LEU A 260 11.08 -16.96 -1.61
CA LEU A 260 10.01 -16.30 -2.36
C LEU A 260 10.51 -15.84 -3.75
N GLU A 261 11.75 -15.35 -3.85
CA GLU A 261 12.38 -15.01 -5.13
C GLU A 261 12.47 -16.23 -6.08
N SER A 262 12.73 -17.43 -5.54
CA SER A 262 12.78 -18.66 -6.33
C SER A 262 11.41 -19.05 -6.90
N ARG A 263 10.31 -18.58 -6.30
CA ARG A 263 8.94 -18.90 -6.70
C ARG A 263 8.32 -17.82 -7.58
N PHE A 264 8.50 -16.55 -7.20
CA PHE A 264 7.79 -15.41 -7.78
C PHE A 264 8.66 -14.53 -8.68
N GLY A 265 9.98 -14.76 -8.71
CA GLY A 265 10.93 -13.95 -9.47
C GLY A 265 11.58 -12.87 -8.60
N PRO A 266 12.40 -11.98 -9.17
CA PRO A 266 13.23 -11.05 -8.40
C PRO A 266 12.44 -10.16 -7.45
N TYR A 267 12.98 -9.91 -6.25
CA TYR A 267 12.39 -9.06 -5.24
C TYR A 267 12.15 -7.64 -5.78
N PRO A 268 10.95 -7.05 -5.59
CA PRO A 268 10.55 -5.88 -6.34
C PRO A 268 11.21 -4.57 -5.89
N PHE A 269 11.78 -4.50 -4.69
CA PHE A 269 12.24 -3.24 -4.11
C PHE A 269 13.73 -3.20 -3.76
N GLU A 270 14.22 -2.02 -3.43
CA GLU A 270 15.64 -1.74 -3.19
C GLU A 270 16.10 -2.02 -1.75
N ALA A 271 15.16 -2.21 -0.83
CA ALA A 271 15.38 -2.59 0.56
C ALA A 271 14.25 -3.51 1.05
N TYR A 272 14.50 -4.25 2.12
CA TYR A 272 13.50 -5.05 2.82
C TYR A 272 13.78 -5.11 4.33
N GLY A 273 12.92 -5.75 5.10
CA GLY A 273 13.07 -5.82 6.54
C GLY A 273 11.78 -6.16 7.26
N GLY A 274 11.68 -5.71 8.51
CA GLY A 274 10.48 -5.90 9.33
C GLY A 274 10.54 -5.09 10.62
N ILE A 275 9.38 -4.66 11.14
CA ILE A 275 9.28 -3.93 12.41
C ILE A 275 8.31 -4.68 13.32
N VAL A 276 8.75 -5.11 14.50
CA VAL A 276 7.84 -5.61 15.54
C VAL A 276 7.51 -4.48 16.51
N ILE A 277 6.23 -4.16 16.61
CA ILE A 277 5.69 -3.14 17.50
C ILE A 277 5.10 -3.77 18.77
N ASP A 278 5.07 -2.99 19.85
CA ASP A 278 4.49 -3.35 21.14
C ASP A 278 3.32 -2.40 21.45
N ASP A 279 2.15 -2.72 20.91
CA ASP A 279 0.93 -1.92 21.10
C ASP A 279 -0.32 -2.80 21.02
N ASP A 280 -0.97 -3.04 22.16
CA ASP A 280 -2.15 -3.90 22.29
C ASP A 280 -3.34 -3.48 21.41
N ARG A 281 -3.37 -2.23 20.92
CA ARG A 281 -4.43 -1.73 20.04
C ARG A 281 -4.26 -2.26 18.61
N ILE A 282 -3.04 -2.65 18.22
CA ILE A 282 -2.69 -3.14 16.90
C ILE A 282 -2.35 -4.62 17.02
N ARG A 283 -3.27 -5.48 16.58
CA ARG A 283 -3.18 -6.94 16.71
C ARG A 283 -3.10 -7.66 15.36
N PHE A 284 -2.66 -6.95 14.33
CA PHE A 284 -2.47 -7.44 12.97
C PHE A 284 -1.02 -7.19 12.52
N ALA A 285 -0.64 -7.82 11.43
CA ALA A 285 0.54 -7.48 10.66
C ALA A 285 0.10 -6.80 9.37
N LEU A 286 0.95 -5.94 8.82
CA LEU A 286 0.65 -5.20 7.60
C LEU A 286 1.88 -5.13 6.71
N GLU A 287 1.66 -5.27 5.42
CA GLU A 287 2.66 -5.50 4.39
C GLU A 287 3.47 -4.25 4.00
N THR A 288 3.46 -3.20 4.83
CA THR A 288 3.97 -1.87 4.47
C THR A 288 5.27 -1.93 3.68
N GLN A 289 5.24 -1.42 2.44
CA GLN A 289 6.24 -1.70 1.41
C GLN A 289 7.68 -1.58 1.90
N THR A 290 8.52 -2.55 1.55
CA THR A 290 9.90 -2.76 1.99
C THR A 290 10.09 -3.07 3.48
N ARG A 291 9.08 -2.94 4.31
CA ARG A 291 9.25 -3.10 5.75
C ARG A 291 7.94 -3.41 6.46
N PRO A 292 7.42 -4.63 6.32
CA PRO A 292 6.22 -5.02 7.03
C PRO A 292 6.28 -4.74 8.53
N VAL A 293 5.15 -4.37 9.09
CA VAL A 293 4.97 -4.13 10.53
C VAL A 293 4.19 -5.28 11.12
N TYR A 294 4.69 -5.82 12.23
CA TYR A 294 4.12 -6.97 12.92
C TYR A 294 3.75 -6.58 14.35
N SER A 295 2.55 -6.93 14.78
CA SER A 295 2.23 -6.94 16.21
C SER A 295 3.03 -8.04 16.93
N GLU A 296 3.41 -7.80 18.18
CA GLU A 296 4.14 -8.79 18.98
C GLU A 296 3.37 -10.11 19.16
N VAL A 297 2.02 -10.05 19.11
CA VAL A 297 1.12 -11.19 19.34
C VAL A 297 1.36 -12.38 18.40
N PHE A 298 2.05 -12.18 17.28
CA PHE A 298 2.39 -13.25 16.34
C PHE A 298 3.57 -14.12 16.78
N PHE A 299 4.45 -13.61 17.64
CA PHE A 299 5.74 -14.25 17.92
C PHE A 299 5.78 -15.05 19.22
N GLY A 300 4.77 -14.93 20.09
CA GLY A 300 4.53 -15.81 21.24
C GLY A 300 5.81 -16.24 21.98
N THR A 301 5.97 -17.55 22.22
CA THR A 301 7.15 -18.13 22.87
C THR A 301 8.15 -18.75 21.91
N GLU A 302 7.77 -19.01 20.66
CA GLU A 302 8.58 -19.70 19.66
C GLU A 302 8.68 -18.84 18.39
N PRO A 303 9.83 -18.80 17.71
CA PRO A 303 10.00 -17.98 16.52
C PRO A 303 9.15 -18.51 15.36
N THR A 304 8.01 -17.87 15.13
CA THR A 304 7.11 -18.19 14.01
C THR A 304 7.51 -17.38 12.77
N THR A 305 7.63 -18.05 11.63
CA THR A 305 8.02 -17.42 10.35
C THR A 305 6.89 -17.33 9.33
N TRP A 306 5.74 -17.97 9.59
CA TRP A 306 4.61 -17.97 8.65
C TRP A 306 4.13 -16.54 8.36
N VAL A 307 3.98 -15.69 9.39
CA VAL A 307 3.54 -14.30 9.22
C VAL A 307 4.61 -13.49 8.49
N VAL A 308 5.89 -13.76 8.76
CA VAL A 308 7.00 -13.11 8.06
C VAL A 308 6.98 -13.48 6.57
N ALA A 309 6.69 -14.74 6.24
CA ALA A 309 6.52 -15.19 4.86
C ALA A 309 5.29 -14.58 4.19
N HIS A 310 4.16 -14.47 4.90
CA HIS A 310 2.94 -13.80 4.43
C HIS A 310 3.24 -12.35 4.02
N GLU A 311 3.77 -11.56 4.95
CA GLU A 311 4.01 -10.14 4.70
C GLU A 311 5.13 -9.88 3.67
N LEU A 312 6.12 -10.77 3.57
CA LEU A 312 7.14 -10.68 2.54
C LEU A 312 6.61 -11.09 1.15
N ALA A 313 5.61 -11.98 1.07
CA ALA A 313 4.97 -12.32 -0.19
C ALA A 313 4.14 -11.15 -0.75
N HIS A 314 3.53 -10.36 0.13
CA HIS A 314 2.82 -9.15 -0.26
C HIS A 314 3.68 -8.11 -0.99
N GLN A 315 5.00 -8.13 -0.77
CA GLN A 315 5.94 -7.26 -1.50
C GLN A 315 5.81 -7.46 -3.02
N TRP A 316 5.49 -8.68 -3.48
CA TRP A 316 5.08 -8.93 -4.86
C TRP A 316 3.58 -8.69 -5.08
N PHE A 317 2.72 -9.26 -4.22
CA PHE A 317 1.27 -9.33 -4.41
C PHE A 317 0.51 -8.49 -3.38
N GLY A 318 0.20 -7.25 -3.74
CA GLY A 318 -0.32 -6.21 -2.84
C GLY A 318 0.44 -4.92 -3.03
N ASP A 319 1.77 -4.99 -3.00
CA ASP A 319 2.63 -3.81 -3.11
C ASP A 319 3.06 -3.53 -4.54
N SER A 320 3.90 -4.42 -5.12
CA SER A 320 4.38 -4.25 -6.49
C SER A 320 3.23 -4.42 -7.49
N VAL A 321 2.48 -5.51 -7.35
CA VAL A 321 1.23 -5.74 -8.07
C VAL A 321 0.07 -5.41 -7.14
N SER A 322 -0.44 -4.18 -7.19
CA SER A 322 -1.59 -3.80 -6.35
C SER A 322 -2.91 -4.08 -7.08
N ILE A 323 -3.99 -4.17 -6.33
CA ILE A 323 -5.34 -4.23 -6.93
C ILE A 323 -5.72 -2.88 -7.54
N HIS A 324 -6.50 -2.94 -8.63
CA HIS A 324 -7.11 -1.74 -9.21
C HIS A 324 -8.34 -1.28 -8.39
N ARG A 325 -9.08 -2.23 -7.82
CA ARG A 325 -10.24 -1.99 -6.93
C ARG A 325 -10.24 -3.00 -5.79
N TRP A 326 -10.78 -2.61 -4.65
CA TRP A 326 -10.83 -3.43 -3.43
C TRP A 326 -11.62 -4.72 -3.57
N ARG A 327 -12.51 -4.83 -4.55
CA ARG A 327 -13.20 -6.08 -4.87
C ARG A 327 -12.26 -7.24 -5.25
N ASP A 328 -11.07 -6.94 -5.75
CA ASP A 328 -10.07 -7.90 -6.20
C ASP A 328 -9.08 -8.31 -5.08
N ILE A 329 -9.34 -7.96 -3.81
CA ILE A 329 -8.41 -8.12 -2.67
C ILE A 329 -7.86 -9.55 -2.46
N TRP A 330 -8.54 -10.59 -2.95
CA TRP A 330 -8.01 -11.96 -2.93
C TRP A 330 -6.67 -12.09 -3.70
N LEU A 331 -6.40 -11.22 -4.68
CA LEU A 331 -5.12 -11.17 -5.40
C LEU A 331 -3.96 -10.79 -4.48
N ASN A 332 -4.23 -10.13 -3.35
CA ASN A 332 -3.24 -9.84 -2.32
C ASN A 332 -3.22 -10.99 -1.31
N GLU A 333 -4.30 -11.10 -0.52
CA GLU A 333 -4.37 -11.98 0.66
C GLU A 333 -4.29 -13.46 0.29
N GLY A 334 -4.95 -13.87 -0.80
CA GLY A 334 -4.92 -15.26 -1.24
C GLY A 334 -3.53 -15.69 -1.70
N PHE A 335 -2.78 -14.78 -2.33
CA PHE A 335 -1.40 -15.04 -2.76
C PHE A 335 -0.45 -15.09 -1.56
N ALA A 336 -0.57 -14.15 -0.63
CA ALA A 336 0.23 -14.12 0.58
C ALA A 336 -0.04 -15.35 1.47
N THR A 337 -1.30 -15.73 1.66
CA THR A 337 -1.65 -16.97 2.38
C THR A 337 -1.15 -18.21 1.68
N TYR A 338 -1.20 -18.28 0.35
CA TYR A 338 -0.63 -19.44 -0.34
C TYR A 338 0.89 -19.50 -0.21
N ALA A 339 1.58 -18.36 -0.12
CA ALA A 339 3.01 -18.31 0.14
C ALA A 339 3.38 -18.86 1.51
N GLU A 340 2.52 -18.73 2.53
CA GLU A 340 2.70 -19.39 3.83
C GLU A 340 2.80 -20.91 3.67
N TRP A 341 1.91 -21.51 2.87
CA TRP A 341 1.86 -22.96 2.69
C TRP A 341 3.09 -23.45 1.93
N LEU A 342 3.51 -22.69 0.91
CA LEU A 342 4.74 -22.97 0.18
C LEU A 342 5.97 -22.86 1.07
N TRP A 343 6.00 -21.88 1.97
CA TRP A 343 7.09 -21.69 2.93
C TRP A 343 7.11 -22.79 3.99
N GLU A 344 5.95 -23.15 4.55
CA GLU A 344 5.85 -24.24 5.54
C GLU A 344 6.34 -25.56 4.94
N GLU A 345 5.94 -25.89 3.70
CA GLU A 345 6.45 -27.06 2.97
C GLU A 345 7.97 -26.99 2.77
N HIS A 346 8.51 -25.81 2.46
CA HIS A 346 9.95 -25.61 2.28
C HIS A 346 10.73 -25.76 3.59
N ASP A 347 10.17 -25.28 4.70
CA ASP A 347 10.80 -25.29 6.03
C ASP A 347 10.63 -26.64 6.76
N GLY A 348 10.14 -27.67 6.06
CA GLY A 348 10.00 -29.03 6.59
C GLY A 348 8.75 -29.28 7.43
N GLY A 349 7.77 -28.38 7.35
CA GLY A 349 6.44 -28.54 7.96
C GLY A 349 5.50 -29.35 7.08
N ARG A 350 4.19 -29.05 7.16
CA ARG A 350 3.18 -29.72 6.34
C ARG A 350 3.37 -29.37 4.87
N SER A 351 3.07 -30.32 4.00
CA SER A 351 2.96 -30.05 2.57
C SER A 351 1.82 -29.08 2.27
N ALA A 352 1.94 -28.33 1.17
CA ALA A 352 0.88 -27.43 0.74
C ALA A 352 -0.43 -28.17 0.42
N GLN A 353 -0.34 -29.46 0.07
CA GLN A 353 -1.51 -30.33 -0.14
C GLN A 353 -2.22 -30.66 1.18
N GLU A 354 -1.49 -31.06 2.22
CA GLU A 354 -2.08 -31.34 3.54
C GLU A 354 -2.75 -30.09 4.13
N ILE A 355 -2.15 -28.91 3.94
CA ILE A 355 -2.75 -27.64 4.37
C ILE A 355 -4.01 -27.36 3.54
N ALA A 356 -3.96 -27.53 2.21
CA ALA A 356 -5.12 -27.32 1.34
C ALA A 356 -6.29 -28.24 1.69
N GLU A 357 -6.06 -29.51 2.00
CA GLU A 357 -7.11 -30.45 2.41
C GLU A 357 -7.77 -30.04 3.73
N ALA A 358 -6.97 -29.62 4.71
CA ALA A 358 -7.47 -29.13 5.98
C ALA A 358 -8.30 -27.83 5.81
N GLU A 359 -7.80 -26.88 5.03
CA GLU A 359 -8.49 -25.62 4.77
C GLU A 359 -9.75 -25.81 3.92
N TYR A 360 -9.72 -26.72 2.95
CA TYR A 360 -10.88 -27.07 2.12
C TYR A 360 -12.04 -27.59 2.99
N ALA A 361 -11.75 -28.44 3.99
CA ALA A 361 -12.74 -28.98 4.91
C ALA A 361 -13.36 -27.92 5.84
N LEU A 362 -12.61 -26.85 6.16
CA LEU A 362 -13.03 -25.77 7.06
C LEU A 362 -13.64 -24.56 6.33
N THR A 363 -13.57 -24.52 4.99
CA THR A 363 -13.99 -23.36 4.21
C THR A 363 -15.52 -23.26 4.12
N ASP A 364 -16.05 -22.08 4.46
CA ASP A 364 -17.43 -21.72 4.15
C ASP A 364 -17.56 -21.30 2.69
N TRP A 365 -17.95 -22.24 1.84
CA TRP A 365 -18.10 -22.04 0.40
C TRP A 365 -19.26 -21.12 0.00
N SER A 366 -20.11 -20.70 0.94
CA SER A 366 -21.16 -19.71 0.67
C SER A 366 -20.61 -18.29 0.51
N GLN A 367 -19.42 -18.01 1.06
CA GLN A 367 -18.77 -16.71 1.01
C GLN A 367 -17.80 -16.61 -0.18
N PRO A 368 -17.93 -15.59 -1.05
CA PRO A 368 -17.02 -15.42 -2.18
C PRO A 368 -15.69 -14.81 -1.72
N ALA A 369 -14.61 -15.11 -2.45
CA ALA A 369 -13.31 -14.44 -2.29
C ALA A 369 -13.17 -13.23 -3.23
N LEU A 370 -13.78 -13.29 -4.42
CA LEU A 370 -13.88 -12.17 -5.34
C LEU A 370 -15.15 -11.37 -5.05
N ASP A 371 -15.01 -10.05 -4.96
CA ASP A 371 -16.11 -9.13 -4.64
C ASP A 371 -16.83 -9.50 -3.33
N PRO A 372 -16.10 -9.58 -2.20
CA PRO A 372 -16.67 -10.04 -0.92
C PRO A 372 -17.64 -9.03 -0.29
N GLY A 373 -17.77 -7.82 -0.86
CA GLY A 373 -18.36 -6.66 -0.22
C GLY A 373 -17.42 -6.01 0.81
N ARG A 374 -17.63 -4.72 1.09
CA ARG A 374 -16.79 -3.92 2.00
C ARG A 374 -16.60 -4.55 3.37
N GLU A 375 -17.67 -5.11 3.92
CA GLU A 375 -17.70 -5.69 5.26
C GLU A 375 -16.84 -6.93 5.43
N ASN A 376 -16.46 -7.56 4.30
CA ASN A 376 -15.76 -8.84 4.28
C ASN A 376 -14.41 -8.75 3.58
N LEU A 377 -13.85 -7.54 3.43
CA LEU A 377 -12.55 -7.32 2.78
C LEU A 377 -11.44 -8.20 3.34
N PHE A 378 -11.44 -8.39 4.66
CA PHE A 378 -10.45 -9.20 5.37
C PHE A 378 -11.09 -10.47 5.97
N SER A 379 -12.16 -10.98 5.35
CA SER A 379 -12.82 -12.20 5.81
C SER A 379 -11.97 -13.44 5.50
N ARG A 380 -12.12 -14.49 6.31
CA ARG A 380 -11.42 -15.78 6.09
C ARG A 380 -11.58 -16.34 4.67
N ALA A 381 -12.70 -16.06 4.00
CA ALA A 381 -12.92 -16.46 2.61
C ALA A 381 -11.88 -15.83 1.67
N VAL A 382 -11.60 -14.54 1.80
CA VAL A 382 -10.63 -13.83 0.95
C VAL A 382 -9.24 -14.49 1.04
N TYR A 383 -8.78 -14.78 2.26
CA TYR A 383 -7.50 -15.44 2.53
C TYR A 383 -7.49 -16.91 2.09
N GLN A 384 -8.30 -17.74 2.76
CA GLN A 384 -8.18 -19.19 2.65
C GLN A 384 -8.74 -19.71 1.34
N ARG A 385 -9.87 -19.20 0.89
CA ARG A 385 -10.44 -19.58 -0.41
C ARG A 385 -9.61 -19.03 -1.57
N GLY A 386 -9.00 -17.85 -1.40
CA GLY A 386 -8.01 -17.32 -2.33
C GLY A 386 -6.79 -18.25 -2.46
N ALA A 387 -6.20 -18.68 -1.35
CA ALA A 387 -5.08 -19.61 -1.34
C ALA A 387 -5.44 -20.99 -1.90
N LEU A 388 -6.61 -21.52 -1.55
CA LEU A 388 -7.16 -22.75 -2.13
C LEU A 388 -7.32 -22.66 -3.64
N THR A 389 -7.78 -21.50 -4.15
CA THR A 389 -7.89 -21.26 -5.61
C THR A 389 -6.53 -21.39 -6.29
N LEU A 390 -5.48 -20.81 -5.70
CA LEU A 390 -4.12 -20.89 -6.24
C LEU A 390 -3.54 -22.30 -6.13
N HIS A 391 -3.79 -22.99 -5.02
CA HIS A 391 -3.38 -24.38 -4.85
C HIS A 391 -4.04 -25.27 -5.91
N ALA A 392 -5.36 -25.19 -6.05
CA ALA A 392 -6.10 -25.94 -7.07
C ALA A 392 -5.64 -25.57 -8.50
N LEU A 393 -5.30 -24.31 -8.75
CA LEU A 393 -4.73 -23.90 -10.04
C LEU A 393 -3.38 -24.58 -10.29
N ARG A 394 -2.48 -24.57 -9.29
CA ARG A 394 -1.17 -25.25 -9.37
C ARG A 394 -1.33 -26.72 -9.70
N ARG A 395 -2.22 -27.44 -9.00
CA ARG A 395 -2.53 -28.85 -9.28
C ARG A 395 -3.09 -29.06 -10.68
N THR A 396 -3.94 -28.13 -11.15
CA THR A 396 -4.59 -28.23 -12.47
C THR A 396 -3.61 -28.03 -13.63
N VAL A 397 -2.70 -27.06 -13.54
CA VAL A 397 -1.81 -26.66 -14.64
C VAL A 397 -0.38 -27.21 -14.52
N GLY A 398 -0.04 -27.79 -13.37
CA GLY A 398 1.29 -28.30 -13.03
C GLY A 398 2.24 -27.21 -12.51
N ASP A 399 3.19 -27.61 -11.66
CA ASP A 399 4.15 -26.74 -10.97
C ASP A 399 4.92 -25.79 -11.89
N ASP A 400 5.51 -26.32 -12.96
CA ASP A 400 6.32 -25.52 -13.89
C ASP A 400 5.49 -24.41 -14.54
N THR A 401 4.27 -24.73 -14.97
CA THR A 401 3.35 -23.77 -15.57
C THR A 401 2.90 -22.74 -14.54
N PHE A 402 2.57 -23.17 -13.33
CA PHE A 402 2.08 -22.32 -12.26
C PHE A 402 3.15 -21.31 -11.78
N PHE A 403 4.36 -21.77 -11.45
CA PHE A 403 5.41 -20.85 -11.03
C PHE A 403 5.92 -19.98 -12.17
N ARG A 404 5.84 -20.44 -13.44
CA ARG A 404 6.04 -19.56 -14.61
C ARG A 404 4.96 -18.48 -14.68
N LEU A 405 3.69 -18.83 -14.48
CA LEU A 405 2.58 -17.87 -14.42
C LEU A 405 2.83 -16.80 -13.36
N LEU A 406 3.19 -17.20 -12.14
CA LEU A 406 3.44 -16.24 -11.04
C LEU A 406 4.60 -15.29 -11.36
N ARG A 407 5.70 -15.81 -11.92
CA ARG A 407 6.84 -14.99 -12.37
C ARG A 407 6.44 -13.98 -13.45
N VAL A 408 5.73 -14.44 -14.49
CA VAL A 408 5.26 -13.57 -15.58
C VAL A 408 4.24 -12.55 -15.06
N TRP A 409 3.39 -12.94 -14.11
CA TRP A 409 2.42 -12.05 -13.49
C TRP A 409 3.12 -10.92 -12.72
N ALA A 410 4.03 -11.27 -11.82
CA ALA A 410 4.81 -10.32 -11.04
C ALA A 410 5.64 -9.37 -11.92
N GLU A 411 6.24 -9.88 -13.00
CA GLU A 411 7.03 -9.08 -13.95
C GLU A 411 6.14 -8.13 -14.77
N THR A 412 5.05 -8.64 -15.36
CA THR A 412 4.18 -7.87 -16.27
C THR A 412 3.39 -6.79 -15.53
N LYS A 413 3.10 -7.00 -14.25
CA LYS A 413 2.30 -6.09 -13.41
C LYS A 413 3.13 -5.30 -12.41
N ARG A 414 4.46 -5.37 -12.49
CA ARG A 414 5.37 -4.67 -11.58
C ARG A 414 5.04 -3.18 -11.51
N ASP A 415 5.04 -2.64 -10.29
CA ASP A 415 4.76 -1.24 -9.98
C ASP A 415 3.38 -0.73 -10.44
N GLY A 416 2.46 -1.63 -10.81
CA GLY A 416 1.18 -1.29 -11.42
C GLY A 416 -0.03 -1.77 -10.62
N ASN A 417 -1.19 -1.71 -11.28
CA ASN A 417 -2.45 -2.25 -10.77
C ASN A 417 -2.95 -3.41 -11.64
N ALA A 418 -3.69 -4.31 -11.00
CA ALA A 418 -4.20 -5.51 -11.61
C ALA A 418 -5.67 -5.78 -11.25
N THR A 419 -6.32 -6.54 -12.12
CA THR A 419 -7.68 -7.06 -11.93
C THR A 419 -7.68 -8.58 -12.00
N THR A 420 -8.70 -9.20 -11.39
CA THR A 420 -8.88 -10.66 -11.49
C THR A 420 -8.98 -11.14 -12.94
N ALA A 421 -9.68 -10.39 -13.80
CA ALA A 421 -9.83 -10.73 -15.22
C ALA A 421 -8.49 -10.81 -15.96
N GLU A 422 -7.55 -9.92 -15.64
CA GLU A 422 -6.21 -9.94 -16.25
C GLU A 422 -5.37 -11.13 -15.78
N PHE A 423 -5.49 -11.51 -14.49
CA PHE A 423 -4.82 -12.70 -13.97
C PHE A 423 -5.36 -13.96 -14.63
N ILE A 424 -6.69 -14.09 -14.74
CA ILE A 424 -7.34 -15.22 -15.43
C ILE A 424 -6.86 -15.29 -16.88
N ALA A 425 -6.90 -14.18 -17.61
CA ALA A 425 -6.46 -14.14 -19.00
C ALA A 425 -4.98 -14.51 -19.16
N LEU A 426 -4.11 -14.12 -18.21
CA LEU A 426 -2.72 -14.53 -18.22
C LEU A 426 -2.57 -16.03 -17.92
N ALA A 427 -3.32 -16.56 -16.94
CA ALA A 427 -3.31 -17.98 -16.60
C ALA A 427 -3.72 -18.85 -17.79
N GLU A 428 -4.75 -18.45 -18.54
CA GLU A 428 -5.19 -19.14 -19.76
C GLU A 428 -4.11 -19.10 -20.84
N ARG A 429 -3.49 -17.93 -21.08
CA ARG A 429 -2.39 -17.80 -22.05
C ARG A 429 -1.17 -18.65 -21.69
N VAL A 430 -0.78 -18.68 -20.42
CA VAL A 430 0.43 -19.40 -19.97
C VAL A 430 0.21 -20.91 -19.90
N SER A 431 -1.02 -21.35 -19.58
CA SER A 431 -1.37 -22.77 -19.46
C SER A 431 -1.88 -23.39 -20.76
N GLY A 432 -2.40 -22.59 -21.69
CA GLY A 432 -3.10 -23.07 -22.88
C GLY A 432 -4.47 -23.71 -22.59
N ARG A 433 -5.05 -23.45 -21.41
CA ARG A 433 -6.34 -24.02 -20.97
C ARG A 433 -7.39 -22.92 -20.83
N GLU A 434 -8.66 -23.28 -21.03
CA GLU A 434 -9.78 -22.44 -20.63
C GLU A 434 -9.97 -22.56 -19.11
N LEU A 435 -9.92 -21.44 -18.39
CA LEU A 435 -9.94 -21.40 -16.92
C LEU A 435 -11.06 -20.51 -16.37
N ALA A 436 -11.82 -19.80 -17.22
CA ALA A 436 -12.94 -18.98 -16.78
C ALA A 436 -13.92 -19.73 -15.86
N GLY A 437 -14.35 -20.93 -16.26
CA GLY A 437 -15.21 -21.79 -15.44
C GLY A 437 -14.57 -22.24 -14.13
N PHE A 438 -13.27 -22.53 -14.15
CA PHE A 438 -12.49 -22.88 -12.96
C PHE A 438 -12.50 -21.71 -11.95
N PHE A 439 -12.09 -20.51 -12.36
CA PHE A 439 -12.03 -19.36 -11.46
C PHE A 439 -13.42 -18.94 -10.97
N ALA A 440 -14.46 -19.04 -11.81
CA ALA A 440 -15.82 -18.76 -11.38
C ALA A 440 -16.24 -19.68 -10.22
N ALA A 441 -15.98 -21.00 -10.33
CA ALA A 441 -16.29 -21.97 -9.28
C ALA A 441 -15.49 -21.69 -8.00
N TRP A 442 -14.18 -21.45 -8.12
CA TRP A 442 -13.29 -21.28 -6.98
C TRP A 442 -13.39 -19.92 -6.30
N LEU A 443 -13.66 -18.82 -7.00
CA LEU A 443 -13.69 -17.48 -6.39
C LEU A 443 -15.09 -17.00 -6.00
N THR A 444 -16.12 -17.38 -6.76
CA THR A 444 -17.50 -16.83 -6.60
C THR A 444 -18.59 -17.88 -6.41
N GLY A 445 -18.32 -19.15 -6.74
CA GLY A 445 -19.27 -20.25 -6.58
C GLY A 445 -19.76 -20.38 -5.14
N ARG A 446 -20.99 -20.87 -4.93
CA ARG A 446 -21.59 -20.99 -3.59
C ARG A 446 -21.50 -22.40 -2.99
N THR A 447 -20.78 -23.29 -3.66
CA THR A 447 -20.59 -24.68 -3.28
C THR A 447 -19.13 -25.06 -3.54
N ALA A 448 -18.63 -26.01 -2.77
CA ALA A 448 -17.26 -26.49 -2.90
C ALA A 448 -17.00 -27.09 -4.30
N PRO A 449 -16.03 -26.58 -5.07
CA PRO A 449 -15.56 -27.22 -6.30
C PRO A 449 -14.77 -28.49 -5.96
N PRO A 450 -14.70 -29.50 -6.84
CA PRO A 450 -13.84 -30.65 -6.62
C PRO A 450 -12.38 -30.23 -6.39
N LEU A 451 -11.79 -30.61 -5.26
CA LEU A 451 -10.37 -30.38 -4.98
C LEU A 451 -9.52 -31.25 -5.92
N PRO A 452 -8.58 -30.67 -6.70
CA PRO A 452 -7.71 -31.47 -7.56
C PRO A 452 -6.69 -32.27 -6.73
N ASP A 453 -6.39 -33.49 -7.18
CA ASP A 453 -5.43 -34.41 -6.55
C ASP A 453 -4.00 -33.87 -6.52
#